data_AF-A0A242BGF0-F1
#
_entry.id   AF-A0A242BGF0-F1
#
_cell.length_a   1.000
_cell.length_b   1.000
_cell.length_c   1.000
_cell.angle_alpha   90.00
_cell.angle_beta   90.00
_cell.angle_gamma   90.00
#
_symmetry.space_group_name_H-M   'P 1'
#
loop_
_entity.id
_entity.type
_entity.pdbx_description
1 polymer ?
#
loop_
_entity_poly.entity_id
_entity_poly.type
_entity_poly.pdbx_seq_one_letter_code
_entity_poly.pdbx_strand_id
1 'polypeptide(L)'
;MYFLGINIGKRTHVASIMNEEGKVLLKGFSFPNTTEGAESLIERMVDYSGAPSDFAIGMEATGHYWLSIFSYLHESDYLIHVVNPLQTDGWRKGTEIRKRKNDIIDSVLIADLMRYGSFVETILSDENVFSLKQLSRYRTYLVGTASDFKRKIIAVLDQVFPEYATIFTK
;
A
#
# COMPACT_ATOMS: atom_id res chain seq x y z
N MET A 1 -22.40 0.63 -11.52
CA MET A 1 -21.13 0.42 -10.82
C MET A 1 -20.70 1.69 -10.11
N TYR A 2 -20.10 1.56 -8.93
CA TYR A 2 -19.47 2.64 -8.15
C TYR A 2 -17.97 2.37 -8.07
N PHE A 3 -17.18 3.42 -8.22
CA PHE A 3 -15.72 3.35 -8.15
C PHE A 3 -15.26 4.05 -6.89
N LEU A 4 -14.65 3.30 -5.98
CA LEU A 4 -14.12 3.81 -4.73
C LEU A 4 -12.61 3.91 -4.85
N GLY A 5 -12.05 5.11 -4.71
CA GLY A 5 -10.62 5.32 -4.62
C GLY A 5 -10.20 5.59 -3.19
N ILE A 6 -9.20 4.86 -2.70
CA ILE A 6 -8.66 4.99 -1.34
C ILE A 6 -7.20 5.42 -1.43
N ASN A 7 -6.92 6.62 -0.93
CA ASN A 7 -5.56 7.05 -0.69
C ASN A 7 -5.08 6.55 0.69
N ILE A 8 -3.94 5.87 0.69
CA ILE A 8 -3.45 5.12 1.84
C ILE A 8 -2.49 5.97 2.67
N GLY A 9 -2.91 6.36 3.87
CA GLY A 9 -2.04 6.93 4.90
C GLY A 9 -1.67 5.95 6.01
N LYS A 10 -0.69 6.32 6.83
CA LYS A 10 -0.22 5.50 7.95
C LYS A 10 -1.28 5.28 9.04
N ARG A 11 -1.96 6.36 9.43
CA ARG A 11 -2.94 6.37 10.54
C ARG A 11 -4.36 6.61 10.07
N THR A 12 -4.52 7.28 8.94
CA THR A 12 -5.80 7.70 8.39
C THR A 12 -5.75 7.52 6.89
N HIS A 13 -6.79 6.92 6.35
CA HIS A 13 -7.04 6.78 4.93
C HIS A 13 -8.06 7.81 4.48
N VAL A 14 -8.07 8.11 3.18
CA VAL A 14 -9.06 9.02 2.59
C VAL A 14 -9.69 8.33 1.40
N ALA A 15 -11.03 8.27 1.39
CA ALA A 15 -11.84 7.60 0.40
C ALA A 15 -12.70 8.59 -0.40
N SER A 16 -12.86 8.33 -1.70
CA SER A 16 -13.82 9.05 -2.54
C SER A 16 -14.55 8.08 -3.47
N ILE A 17 -15.85 8.32 -3.68
CA ILE A 17 -16.71 7.48 -4.53
C ILE A 17 -17.11 8.27 -5.77
N MET A 18 -17.07 7.60 -6.91
CA MET A 18 -17.47 8.11 -8.22
C MET A 18 -18.43 7.12 -8.89
N ASN A 19 -19.33 7.60 -9.73
CA ASN A 19 -20.20 6.75 -10.56
C ASN A 19 -19.62 6.57 -11.99
N GLU A 20 -20.30 5.79 -12.83
CA GLU A 20 -19.89 5.53 -14.22
C GLU A 20 -19.77 6.80 -15.08
N GLU A 21 -20.60 7.81 -14.83
CA GLU A 21 -20.55 9.09 -15.54
C GLU A 21 -19.40 10.01 -15.09
N GLY A 22 -18.59 9.58 -14.11
CA GLY A 22 -17.47 10.36 -13.59
C GLY A 22 -17.86 11.42 -12.56
N LYS A 23 -19.11 11.41 -12.09
CA LYS A 23 -19.59 12.31 -11.03
C LYS A 23 -19.11 11.79 -9.67
N VAL A 24 -18.39 12.64 -8.94
CA VAL A 24 -17.98 12.36 -7.56
C VAL A 24 -19.21 12.46 -6.64
N LEU A 25 -19.54 11.35 -5.97
CA LEU A 25 -20.68 11.23 -5.05
C LEU A 25 -20.26 11.39 -3.59
N LEU A 26 -19.08 10.87 -3.24
CA LEU A 26 -18.44 11.05 -1.94
C LEU A 26 -17.05 11.61 -2.19
N LYS A 27 -16.70 12.70 -1.51
CA LYS A 27 -15.40 13.36 -1.69
C LYS A 27 -14.66 13.47 -0.37
N GLY A 28 -13.60 12.69 -0.22
CA GLY A 28 -12.64 12.84 0.87
C GLY A 28 -13.17 12.40 2.24
N PHE A 29 -13.82 11.23 2.31
CA PHE A 29 -14.17 10.60 3.57
C PHE A 29 -12.92 10.07 4.26
N SER A 30 -12.57 10.63 5.42
CA SER A 30 -11.40 10.23 6.18
C SER A 30 -11.77 9.21 7.26
N PHE A 31 -11.01 8.13 7.37
CA PHE A 31 -11.23 7.07 8.36
C PHE A 31 -9.90 6.54 8.91
N PRO A 32 -9.84 6.08 10.17
CA PRO A 32 -8.61 5.57 10.76
C PRO A 32 -8.18 4.23 10.14
N ASN A 33 -6.88 3.93 10.19
CA ASN A 33 -6.35 2.62 9.83
C ASN A 33 -6.55 1.61 10.98
N THR A 34 -7.81 1.30 11.27
CA THR A 34 -8.26 0.33 12.27
C THR A 34 -9.47 -0.44 11.73
N THR A 35 -9.85 -1.52 12.40
CA THR A 35 -11.05 -2.30 12.06
C THR A 35 -12.31 -1.43 12.09
N GLU A 36 -12.48 -0.62 13.14
CA GLU A 36 -13.63 0.29 13.27
C GLU A 36 -13.64 1.35 12.16
N GLY A 37 -12.46 1.77 11.70
CA GLY A 37 -12.35 2.66 10.54
C GLY A 37 -12.81 2.00 9.25
N ALA A 38 -12.49 0.72 9.05
CA ALA A 38 -12.94 -0.05 7.89
C ALA A 38 -14.46 -0.31 7.94
N GLU A 39 -15.01 -0.61 9.12
CA GLU A 39 -16.46 -0.71 9.36
C GLU A 39 -17.16 0.60 8.98
N SER A 40 -16.66 1.73 9.45
CA SER A 40 -17.23 3.05 9.14
C SER A 40 -17.21 3.37 7.63
N LEU A 41 -16.24 2.84 6.89
CA LEU A 41 -16.18 2.97 5.44
C LEU A 41 -17.29 2.14 4.78
N ILE A 42 -17.48 0.88 5.19
CA ILE A 42 -18.54 0.01 4.65
C ILE A 42 -19.91 0.61 4.95
N GLU A 43 -20.17 1.05 6.18
CA GLU A 43 -21.41 1.74 6.54
C GLU A 43 -21.68 2.93 5.60
N ARG A 44 -20.62 3.69 5.28
CA ARG A 44 -20.72 4.82 4.37
C ARG A 44 -20.98 4.40 2.91
N MET A 45 -20.52 3.22 2.50
CA MET A 45 -20.76 2.67 1.16
C MET A 45 -22.21 2.17 1.01
N VAL A 46 -22.80 1.62 2.07
CA VAL A 46 -24.19 1.12 2.07
C VAL A 46 -25.21 2.21 1.72
N ASP A 47 -24.91 3.49 2.02
CA ASP A 47 -25.72 4.63 1.58
C ASP A 47 -25.91 4.70 0.05
N TYR A 48 -25.01 4.08 -0.73
CA TYR A 48 -25.03 4.10 -2.20
C TYR A 48 -25.49 2.75 -2.80
N SER A 49 -24.98 1.63 -2.28
CA SER A 49 -25.48 0.29 -2.58
C SER A 49 -25.13 -0.69 -1.46
N GLY A 50 -26.02 -1.65 -1.20
CA GLY A 50 -25.78 -2.73 -0.24
C GLY A 50 -25.06 -3.95 -0.82
N ALA A 51 -24.84 -4.03 -2.13
CA ALA A 51 -24.18 -5.16 -2.77
C ALA A 51 -22.68 -4.87 -2.99
N PRO A 52 -21.75 -5.68 -2.45
CA PRO A 52 -20.31 -5.51 -2.67
C PRO A 52 -19.91 -5.53 -4.15
N SER A 53 -20.61 -6.32 -4.97
CA SER A 53 -20.40 -6.43 -6.42
C SER A 53 -20.65 -5.14 -7.19
N ASP A 54 -21.34 -4.17 -6.60
CA ASP A 54 -21.59 -2.87 -7.22
C ASP A 54 -20.42 -1.90 -7.05
N PHE A 55 -19.38 -2.30 -6.31
CA PHE A 55 -18.19 -1.49 -6.05
C PHE A 55 -16.94 -2.10 -6.67
N ALA A 56 -16.19 -1.28 -7.41
CA ALA A 56 -14.81 -1.53 -7.77
C ALA A 56 -13.91 -0.60 -6.94
N ILE A 57 -13.08 -1.18 -6.07
CA ILE A 57 -12.25 -0.43 -5.12
C ILE A 57 -10.82 -0.36 -5.64
N GLY A 58 -10.26 0.85 -5.77
CA GLY A 58 -8.85 1.09 -6.07
C GLY A 58 -8.11 1.61 -4.85
N MET A 59 -6.90 1.09 -4.60
CA MET A 59 -5.99 1.65 -3.58
C MET A 59 -4.54 1.64 -4.05
N GLU A 60 -3.75 2.62 -3.61
CA GLU A 60 -2.32 2.70 -3.93
C GLU A 60 -1.48 1.88 -2.93
N ALA A 61 -0.53 1.08 -3.42
CA ALA A 61 0.38 0.28 -2.60
C ALA A 61 1.46 1.14 -1.90
N THR A 62 1.07 2.04 -1.02
CA THR A 62 1.98 2.90 -0.25
C THR A 62 2.45 2.20 1.02
N GLY A 63 3.68 1.68 1.00
CA GLY A 63 4.24 0.94 2.14
C GLY A 63 3.49 -0.36 2.42
N HIS A 64 3.26 -0.68 3.69
CA HIS A 64 2.50 -1.87 4.13
C HIS A 64 1.11 -1.52 4.70
N TYR A 65 0.76 -0.23 4.82
CA TYR A 65 -0.46 0.20 5.51
C TYR A 65 -1.76 -0.11 4.78
N TRP A 66 -1.69 -0.43 3.50
CA TRP A 66 -2.84 -0.83 2.70
C TRP A 66 -3.28 -2.27 2.98
N LEU A 67 -2.41 -3.12 3.54
CA LEU A 67 -2.70 -4.53 3.77
C LEU A 67 -3.87 -4.73 4.73
N SER A 68 -3.97 -3.92 5.78
CA SER A 68 -5.07 -4.00 6.77
C SER A 68 -6.43 -3.76 6.13
N ILE A 69 -6.58 -2.64 5.41
CA ILE A 69 -7.83 -2.30 4.74
C ILE A 69 -8.11 -3.23 3.55
N PHE A 70 -7.08 -3.68 2.83
CA PHE A 70 -7.21 -4.68 1.78
C PHE A 70 -7.78 -5.99 2.33
N SER A 71 -7.18 -6.55 3.37
CA SER A 71 -7.62 -7.81 3.98
C SER A 71 -9.06 -7.71 4.46
N TYR A 72 -9.42 -6.63 5.15
CA TYR A 72 -10.77 -6.43 5.67
C TYR A 72 -11.83 -6.35 4.56
N LEU A 73 -11.57 -5.55 3.52
CA LEU A 73 -12.49 -5.42 2.37
C LEU A 73 -12.57 -6.72 1.57
N HIS A 74 -11.45 -7.45 1.43
CA HIS A 74 -11.40 -8.71 0.70
C HIS A 74 -12.20 -9.80 1.42
N GLU A 75 -12.10 -9.88 2.75
CA GLU A 75 -12.93 -10.77 3.59
C GLU A 75 -14.43 -10.39 3.54
N SER A 76 -14.73 -9.14 3.17
CA SER A 76 -16.10 -8.64 2.99
C SER A 76 -16.61 -8.74 1.54
N ASP A 77 -15.97 -9.59 0.71
CA ASP A 77 -16.34 -9.89 -0.68
C ASP A 77 -16.29 -8.69 -1.66
N TYR A 78 -15.54 -7.63 -1.34
CA TYR A 78 -15.36 -6.51 -2.27
C TYR A 78 -14.30 -6.80 -3.33
N LEU A 79 -14.55 -6.33 -4.55
CA LEU A 79 -13.56 -6.34 -5.63
C LEU A 79 -12.55 -5.21 -5.43
N ILE A 80 -11.28 -5.57 -5.19
CA ILE A 80 -10.22 -4.63 -4.85
C ILE A 80 -9.07 -4.74 -5.85
N HIS A 81 -8.65 -3.59 -6.36
CA HIS A 81 -7.52 -3.43 -7.26
C HIS A 81 -6.43 -2.62 -6.58
N VAL A 82 -5.24 -3.22 -6.48
CA VAL A 82 -4.06 -2.54 -5.96
C VAL A 82 -3.31 -1.91 -7.12
N VAL A 83 -3.25 -0.59 -7.14
CA VAL A 83 -2.66 0.19 -8.24
C VAL A 83 -1.22 0.57 -7.91
N ASN A 84 -0.36 0.50 -8.94
CA ASN A 84 1.03 0.92 -8.82
C ASN A 84 1.12 2.47 -8.72
N PRO A 85 1.85 3.03 -7.74
CA PRO A 85 2.10 4.48 -7.62
C PRO A 85 2.56 5.18 -8.91
N LEU A 86 3.31 4.48 -9.77
CA LEU A 86 3.78 5.03 -11.04
C LEU A 86 2.61 5.28 -12.02
N GLN A 87 1.55 4.48 -11.94
CA GLN A 87 0.37 4.62 -12.77
C GLN A 87 -0.52 5.75 -12.28
N THR A 88 -0.73 5.87 -10.96
CA THR A 88 -1.46 7.01 -10.39
C THR A 88 -0.76 8.33 -10.70
N ASP A 89 0.58 8.37 -10.64
CA ASP A 89 1.36 9.55 -11.03
C ASP A 89 1.31 9.85 -12.54
N GLY A 90 1.35 8.82 -13.39
CA GLY A 90 1.15 8.96 -14.83
C GLY A 90 -0.23 9.52 -15.17
N TRP A 91 -1.27 8.99 -14.55
CA TRP A 91 -2.65 9.44 -14.72
C TRP A 91 -2.81 10.90 -14.29
N ARG A 92 -2.24 11.29 -13.13
CA ARG A 92 -2.23 12.68 -12.64
C ARG A 92 -1.64 13.66 -13.66
N LYS A 93 -0.51 13.30 -14.28
CA LYS A 93 0.12 14.16 -15.31
C LYS A 93 -0.72 14.29 -16.57
N GLY A 94 -1.51 13.26 -16.90
CA GLY A 94 -2.39 13.27 -18.07
C GLY A 94 -3.69 14.05 -17.87
N THR A 95 -4.22 14.07 -16.65
CA THR A 95 -5.55 14.65 -16.36
C THR A 95 -5.51 16.01 -15.67
N GLU A 96 -4.46 16.32 -14.90
CA GLU A 96 -4.36 17.57 -14.15
C GLU A 96 -3.35 18.57 -14.76
N ILE A 97 -3.84 19.77 -15.09
CA ILE A 97 -2.99 20.89 -15.54
C ILE A 97 -2.23 21.52 -14.37
N ARG A 98 -2.84 21.55 -13.17
CA ARG A 98 -2.22 22.08 -11.94
C ARG A 98 -1.93 20.93 -11.00
N LYS A 99 -0.64 20.69 -10.73
CA LYS A 99 -0.11 19.63 -9.85
C LYS A 99 -0.48 19.83 -8.36
N ARG A 100 -1.77 19.84 -8.03
CA ARG A 100 -2.22 19.94 -6.64
C ARG A 100 -2.30 18.54 -6.07
N LYS A 101 -1.47 18.27 -5.06
CA LYS A 101 -1.44 16.99 -4.36
C LYS A 101 -2.03 17.16 -2.97
N ASN A 102 -3.11 16.44 -2.70
CA ASN A 102 -3.61 16.21 -1.34
C ASN A 102 -4.37 14.88 -1.32
N ASP A 103 -4.59 14.35 -0.11
CA ASP A 103 -5.16 13.01 0.05
C ASP A 103 -6.56 12.86 -0.56
N ILE A 104 -7.34 13.95 -0.58
CA ILE A 104 -8.68 13.98 -1.19
C ILE A 104 -8.59 13.88 -2.71
N ILE A 105 -7.74 14.70 -3.34
CA ILE A 105 -7.51 14.70 -4.78
C ILE A 105 -6.97 13.34 -5.20
N ASP A 106 -6.02 12.79 -4.45
CA ASP A 106 -5.43 11.48 -4.73
C ASP A 106 -6.48 10.36 -4.67
N SER A 107 -7.39 10.37 -3.68
CA SER A 107 -8.49 9.41 -3.61
C SER A 107 -9.48 9.52 -4.78
N VAL A 108 -9.82 10.74 -5.24
CA VAL A 108 -10.67 10.94 -6.42
C VAL A 108 -9.97 10.46 -7.69
N LEU A 109 -8.67 10.71 -7.80
CA LEU A 109 -7.86 10.33 -8.94
C LEU A 109 -7.77 8.81 -9.09
N ILE A 110 -7.63 8.09 -7.98
CA ILE A 110 -7.67 6.62 -7.95
C ILE A 110 -9.05 6.13 -8.41
N ALA A 111 -10.15 6.71 -7.91
CA ALA A 111 -11.50 6.33 -8.33
C ALA A 111 -11.73 6.54 -9.84
N ASP A 112 -11.23 7.64 -10.39
CA ASP A 112 -11.33 7.91 -11.83
C ASP A 112 -10.47 6.96 -12.67
N LEU A 113 -9.25 6.64 -12.21
CA LEU A 113 -8.40 5.64 -12.87
C LEU A 113 -9.09 4.27 -12.91
N MET A 114 -9.75 3.89 -11.82
CA MET A 114 -10.54 2.65 -11.75
C MET A 114 -11.69 2.65 -12.77
N ARG A 115 -12.41 3.78 -12.87
CA ARG A 115 -13.50 3.96 -13.83
C ARG A 115 -13.06 3.82 -15.28
N TYR A 116 -11.86 4.30 -15.61
CA TYR A 116 -11.31 4.19 -16.97
C TYR A 116 -10.83 2.77 -17.34
N GLY A 117 -10.60 1.88 -16.37
CA GLY A 117 -10.27 0.47 -16.61
C GLY A 117 -8.91 0.19 -17.26
N SER A 118 -8.10 1.20 -17.56
CA SER A 118 -6.78 1.06 -18.19
C SER A 118 -5.65 1.20 -17.17
N PHE A 119 -5.54 0.23 -16.26
CA PHE A 119 -4.44 0.13 -15.30
C PHE A 119 -3.89 -1.30 -15.29
N VAL A 120 -2.63 -1.45 -14.84
CA VAL A 120 -2.05 -2.78 -14.64
C VAL A 120 -2.21 -3.10 -13.17
N GLU A 121 -3.00 -4.13 -12.88
CA GLU A 121 -3.15 -4.59 -11.51
C GLU A 121 -1.79 -5.00 -10.94
N THR A 122 -1.51 -4.48 -9.74
CA THR A 122 -0.45 -5.07 -8.91
C THR A 122 -1.02 -6.37 -8.39
N ILE A 123 -0.68 -7.47 -9.06
CA ILE A 123 -1.08 -8.81 -8.63
C ILE A 123 -0.56 -8.99 -7.21
N LEU A 124 -1.48 -9.10 -6.25
CA LEU A 124 -1.14 -9.59 -4.94
C LEU A 124 -0.71 -11.04 -5.13
N SER A 125 0.60 -11.26 -5.14
CA SER A 125 1.14 -12.61 -5.06
C SER A 125 0.50 -13.36 -3.90
N ASP A 126 0.14 -14.63 -4.12
CA ASP A 126 -0.35 -15.58 -3.11
C ASP A 126 0.35 -15.33 -1.76
N GLU A 127 -0.38 -15.41 -0.65
CA GLU A 127 0.12 -15.24 0.71
C GLU A 127 1.45 -15.97 0.94
N ASN A 128 1.60 -17.18 0.38
CA ASN A 128 2.84 -17.96 0.43
C ASN A 128 4.00 -17.24 -0.27
N VAL A 129 3.77 -16.72 -1.48
CA VAL A 129 4.77 -15.99 -2.27
C VAL A 129 5.10 -14.65 -1.59
N PHE A 130 4.11 -13.96 -1.04
CA PHE A 130 4.34 -12.75 -0.26
C PHE A 130 5.21 -13.04 0.98
N SER A 131 4.89 -14.09 1.72
CA SER A 131 5.64 -14.54 2.90
C SER A 131 7.08 -14.92 2.55
N LEU A 132 7.30 -15.67 1.47
CA LEU A 132 8.64 -16.00 0.95
C LEU A 132 9.44 -14.75 0.59
N LYS A 133 8.81 -13.75 -0.04
CA LYS A 133 9.44 -12.46 -0.36
C LYS A 133 9.87 -11.71 0.90
N GLN A 134 9.05 -11.70 1.96
CA GLN A 134 9.41 -11.10 3.24
C GLN A 134 10.57 -11.84 3.91
N LEU A 135 10.53 -13.18 3.94
CA LEU A 135 11.60 -14.00 4.51
C LEU A 135 12.95 -13.79 3.78
N SER A 136 12.93 -13.69 2.46
CA SER A 136 14.13 -13.41 1.64
C SER A 136 14.74 -12.04 1.98
N ARG A 137 13.91 -11.01 2.13
CA ARG A 137 14.34 -9.67 2.57
C ARG A 137 14.90 -9.71 3.99
N TYR A 138 14.24 -10.41 4.90
CA TYR A 138 14.67 -10.54 6.29
C TYR A 138 16.02 -11.27 6.40
N ARG A 139 16.21 -12.35 5.63
CA ARG A 139 17.51 -13.03 5.52
C ARG A 139 18.61 -12.08 5.06
N THR A 140 18.35 -11.29 4.01
CA THR A 140 19.33 -10.31 3.50
C THR A 140 19.70 -9.28 4.57
N TYR A 141 18.70 -8.79 5.31
CA TYR A 141 18.91 -7.91 6.46
C TYR A 141 19.80 -8.56 7.53
N LEU A 142 19.47 -9.78 7.97
CA LEU A 142 20.25 -10.49 9.00
C LEU A 142 21.69 -10.76 8.57
N VAL A 143 21.92 -11.12 7.30
CA VAL A 143 23.28 -11.30 6.75
C VAL A 143 24.07 -10.00 6.78
N GLY A 144 23.43 -8.88 6.43
CA GLY A 144 24.02 -7.55 6.52
C GLY A 144 24.38 -7.17 7.97
N THR A 145 23.46 -7.36 8.90
CA THR A 145 23.67 -7.09 10.33
C THR A 145 24.79 -7.96 10.92
N ALA A 146 24.82 -9.24 10.60
CA ALA A 146 25.87 -10.14 11.06
C ALA A 146 27.26 -9.70 10.51
N SER A 147 27.31 -9.26 9.25
CA SER A 147 28.54 -8.76 8.64
C SER A 147 29.01 -7.46 9.29
N ASP A 148 28.09 -6.55 9.62
CA ASP A 148 28.39 -5.31 10.35
C ASP A 148 28.93 -5.59 11.76
N PHE A 149 28.31 -6.51 12.50
CA PHE A 149 28.81 -6.92 13.81
C PHE A 149 30.20 -7.56 13.74
N LYS A 150 30.45 -8.43 12.75
CA LYS A 150 31.80 -8.99 12.53
C LYS A 150 32.84 -7.90 12.31
N ARG A 151 32.54 -6.91 11.46
CA ARG A 151 33.45 -5.78 11.21
C ARG A 151 33.71 -4.95 12.47
N LYS A 152 32.68 -4.69 13.28
CA LYS A 152 32.82 -3.97 14.55
C LYS A 152 33.67 -4.73 15.56
N ILE A 153 33.47 -6.04 15.67
CA ILE A 153 34.28 -6.91 16.55
C ILE A 153 35.74 -6.90 16.12
N ILE A 154 36.01 -7.06 14.81
CA ILE A 154 37.38 -7.00 14.27
C ILE A 154 38.01 -5.65 14.60
N ALA A 155 37.31 -4.54 14.36
CA ALA A 155 37.85 -3.21 14.65
C ALA A 155 38.21 -2.99 16.13
N VAL A 156 37.43 -3.56 17.06
CA VAL A 156 37.75 -3.51 18.50
C VAL A 156 38.93 -4.42 18.83
N LEU A 157 38.99 -5.62 18.23
CA LEU A 157 40.11 -6.54 18.42
C LEU A 157 41.42 -5.95 17.88
N ASP A 158 41.40 -5.29 16.73
CA ASP A 158 42.60 -4.65 16.15
C ASP A 158 43.17 -3.56 17.05
N GLN A 159 42.34 -2.92 17.89
CA GLN A 159 42.78 -1.89 18.84
C GLN A 159 43.43 -2.47 20.10
N VAL A 160 43.03 -3.67 20.52
CA VAL A 160 43.43 -4.26 21.81
C VAL A 160 44.38 -5.45 21.65
N PHE A 161 44.23 -6.22 20.58
CA PHE A 161 45.02 -7.41 20.28
C PHE A 161 45.05 -7.71 18.76
N PRO A 162 45.82 -6.94 17.97
CA PRO A 162 45.86 -7.05 16.51
C PRO A 162 46.38 -8.40 15.99
N GLU A 163 47.17 -9.13 16.77
CA GLU A 163 47.66 -10.46 16.39
C GLU A 163 46.55 -11.53 16.41
N TYR A 164 45.38 -11.25 17.00
CA TYR A 164 44.26 -12.18 17.11
C TYR A 164 43.85 -12.81 15.76
N ALA A 165 43.86 -12.02 14.68
CA ALA A 165 43.49 -12.49 13.35
C ALA A 165 44.38 -13.64 12.85
N THR A 166 45.64 -13.71 13.31
CA THR A 166 46.60 -14.74 12.91
C THR A 166 46.47 -16.06 13.65
N ILE A 167 45.75 -16.07 14.78
CA ILE A 167 45.64 -17.24 15.67
C ILE A 167 44.67 -18.28 15.11
N PHE A 168 43.66 -17.84 14.36
CA PHE A 168 42.58 -18.70 13.85
C PHE A 168 42.59 -18.87 12.33
N THR A 169 43.69 -18.49 11.66
CA THR A 169 43.88 -18.72 10.23
C THR A 169 43.99 -20.22 9.94
N LYS A 170 43.00 -20.76 9.22
CA LYS A 170 43.11 -22.00 8.46
C LYS A 170 43.14 -21.65 6.98
#